data_AF-A0A329MK62-F1
#
_entry.id   AF-A0A329MK62-F1
#
_cell.length_a   1.000
_cell.length_b   1.000
_cell.length_c   1.000
_cell.angle_alpha   90.00
_cell.angle_beta   90.00
_cell.angle_gamma   90.00
#
_symmetry.space_group_name_H-M   'P 1'
#
loop_
_entity.id
_entity.type
_entity.pdbx_description
1 polymer ?
#
loop_
_entity_poly.entity_id
_entity_poly.type
_entity_poly.pdbx_seq_one_letter_code
_entity_poly.pdbx_strand_id
1 'polypeptide(L)'
;MIKMGSINIEMFPASYGDSFLISCGDGDLERTNLLVDSGFISTYENYLRDRLQQLNDSGNRLALLVITHIDADHLSGALKLLEENGHSSIPKIIPIDKVWHNSFRHLQWEKNSSPPELTIIEKKILEEINTQGYPNELNNVENKDKPISAKQGSSLASLVFQGGYSWNVDFAGQAVCVENRREIDLGNGVKIIMLSPTVNKLKQLGECWKRTLYKMGYKKEITDGDIFDDAFEFLVSREKTRAIVNREKKVSSSQVNLEALSSNPFTEDTSAANGSSIAFILQFMGKKILFLGDSHPCIIEQELRFLYGEGPIWFDAVKVSHHGSSGNTSPSLLKLIDSANFLISTNGMRFHHPELVTLARIVCRESTEKRNLIFNYKTPASNYMDDKQRKKKYNYEVQILSEGQISI
;
A
#
# COMPACT_ATOMS: atom_id res chain seq x y z
N MET A 1 -25.16 23.97 -14.14
CA MET A 1 -24.61 23.41 -12.89
C MET A 1 -23.17 23.01 -13.20
N ILE A 2 -22.20 23.85 -12.82
CA ILE A 2 -20.78 23.53 -13.03
C ILE A 2 -20.45 22.43 -12.03
N LYS A 3 -20.14 21.22 -12.50
CA LYS A 3 -19.50 20.21 -11.63
C LYS A 3 -18.18 20.84 -11.19
N MET A 4 -18.05 21.18 -9.92
CA MET A 4 -16.79 21.65 -9.34
C MET A 4 -16.24 20.52 -8.46
N GLY A 5 -15.07 20.00 -8.84
CA GLY A 5 -14.24 19.09 -8.07
C GLY A 5 -14.52 17.60 -8.31
N SER A 6 -13.77 16.97 -9.20
CA SER A 6 -13.70 15.51 -9.34
C SER A 6 -12.47 14.90 -8.65
N ILE A 7 -12.59 13.64 -8.23
CA ILE A 7 -11.46 12.80 -7.85
C ILE A 7 -11.33 11.70 -8.91
N ASN A 8 -10.23 11.72 -9.67
CA ASN A 8 -9.88 10.62 -10.57
C ASN A 8 -8.94 9.64 -9.87
N ILE A 9 -9.22 8.35 -9.96
CA ILE A 9 -8.40 7.27 -9.42
C ILE A 9 -8.04 6.33 -10.56
N GLU A 10 -6.76 6.28 -10.91
CA GLU A 10 -6.20 5.32 -11.85
C GLU A 10 -5.55 4.18 -11.04
N MET A 11 -6.12 2.97 -11.14
CA MET A 11 -5.65 1.73 -10.54
C MET A 11 -4.85 0.93 -11.59
N PHE A 12 -3.53 0.92 -11.49
CA PHE A 12 -2.67 0.31 -12.50
C PHE A 12 -2.59 -1.22 -12.38
N PRO A 13 -2.26 -1.92 -13.48
CA PRO A 13 -1.91 -3.32 -13.43
C PRO A 13 -0.59 -3.54 -12.64
N ALA A 14 -0.72 -3.99 -11.39
CA ALA A 14 0.40 -4.22 -10.46
C ALA A 14 0.60 -5.70 -10.06
N SER A 15 0.15 -6.62 -10.90
CA SER A 15 0.16 -8.07 -10.63
C SER A 15 -0.61 -8.39 -9.35
N TYR A 16 0.05 -8.84 -8.29
CA TYR A 16 -0.54 -9.05 -6.96
C TYR A 16 -0.23 -7.93 -5.96
N GLY A 17 0.18 -6.76 -6.45
CA GLY A 17 0.48 -5.56 -5.69
C GLY A 17 -0.48 -4.40 -5.91
N ASP A 18 -0.13 -3.23 -5.35
CA ASP A 18 -0.91 -1.98 -5.42
C ASP A 18 -0.17 -0.87 -6.16
N SER A 19 -0.92 -0.08 -6.93
CA SER A 19 -0.42 1.14 -7.58
C SER A 19 -1.59 2.02 -8.01
N PHE A 20 -1.68 3.22 -7.43
CA PHE A 20 -2.80 4.14 -7.61
C PHE A 20 -2.33 5.56 -7.86
N LEU A 21 -2.73 6.16 -8.98
CA LEU A 21 -2.59 7.60 -9.21
C LEU A 21 -3.93 8.27 -8.93
N ILE A 22 -3.93 9.21 -7.98
CA ILE A 22 -5.11 9.97 -7.58
C ILE A 22 -4.90 11.41 -8.03
N SER A 23 -5.87 11.97 -8.75
CA SER A 23 -5.86 13.37 -9.17
C SER A 23 -7.10 14.07 -8.64
N CYS A 24 -6.90 15.10 -7.80
CA CYS A 24 -7.98 15.93 -7.28
C CYS A 24 -8.01 17.26 -8.03
N GLY A 25 -9.15 17.62 -8.62
CA GLY A 25 -9.35 18.87 -9.37
C GLY A 25 -9.74 18.64 -10.83
N ASP A 26 -10.38 19.64 -11.44
CA ASP A 26 -10.84 19.61 -12.82
C ASP A 26 -9.90 20.41 -13.74
N GLY A 27 -9.47 19.83 -14.86
CA GLY A 27 -8.58 20.49 -15.84
C GLY A 27 -7.09 20.50 -15.44
N ASP A 28 -6.19 20.91 -16.33
CA ASP A 28 -4.74 20.66 -16.17
C ASP A 28 -3.97 21.63 -15.27
N LEU A 29 -4.56 22.76 -14.86
CA LEU A 29 -3.82 23.87 -14.27
C LEU A 29 -3.83 23.94 -12.73
N GLU A 30 -4.66 23.17 -12.03
CA GLU A 30 -4.71 23.14 -10.54
C GLU A 30 -5.01 21.74 -9.96
N ARG A 31 -4.40 20.68 -10.51
CA ARG A 31 -4.55 19.32 -9.95
C ARG A 31 -3.53 19.02 -8.87
N THR A 32 -4.02 18.48 -7.76
CA THR A 32 -3.17 17.83 -6.75
C THR A 32 -3.11 16.34 -7.08
N ASN A 33 -1.94 15.85 -7.52
CA ASN A 33 -1.73 14.45 -7.87
C ASN A 33 -0.95 13.71 -6.77
N LEU A 34 -1.41 12.51 -6.44
CA LEU A 34 -0.80 11.62 -5.47
C LEU A 34 -0.56 10.26 -6.12
N LEU A 35 0.63 9.69 -5.94
CA LEU A 35 0.90 8.29 -6.28
C LEU A 35 0.93 7.49 -4.96
N VAL A 36 0.04 6.51 -4.83
CA VAL A 36 -0.05 5.60 -3.67
C VAL A 36 0.35 4.22 -4.11
N ASP A 37 1.49 3.76 -3.59
CA ASP A 37 2.22 2.58 -4.03
C ASP A 37 2.55 2.62 -5.54
N SER A 38 3.35 1.67 -5.98
CA SER A 38 3.97 1.68 -7.31
C SER A 38 4.06 0.31 -7.96
N GLY A 39 3.53 -0.72 -7.30
CA GLY A 39 3.60 -2.09 -7.77
C GLY A 39 5.03 -2.61 -7.90
N PHE A 40 5.23 -3.45 -8.91
CA PHE A 40 6.52 -3.99 -9.28
C PHE A 40 7.29 -3.08 -10.23
N ILE A 41 8.55 -3.42 -10.50
CA ILE A 41 9.35 -2.76 -11.55
C ILE A 41 8.61 -2.80 -12.89
N SER A 42 7.97 -3.92 -13.24
CA SER A 42 7.16 -4.08 -14.45
C SER A 42 5.97 -3.12 -14.50
N THR A 43 5.35 -2.83 -13.36
CA THR A 43 4.27 -1.83 -13.25
C THR A 43 4.77 -0.45 -13.63
N TYR A 44 5.98 -0.10 -13.17
CA TYR A 44 6.61 1.14 -13.56
C TYR A 44 6.96 1.18 -15.05
N GLU A 45 7.71 0.18 -15.53
CA GLU A 45 8.21 0.12 -16.90
C GLU A 45 7.08 0.11 -17.95
N ASN A 46 5.98 -0.60 -17.66
CA ASN A 46 4.90 -0.80 -18.63
C ASN A 46 3.76 0.22 -18.55
N TYR A 47 3.60 0.91 -17.41
CA TYR A 47 2.43 1.77 -17.18
C TYR A 47 2.79 3.12 -16.54
N LEU A 48 3.42 3.13 -15.36
CA LEU A 48 3.60 4.39 -14.62
C LEU A 48 4.57 5.34 -15.32
N ARG A 49 5.67 4.85 -15.90
CA ARG A 49 6.71 5.69 -16.49
C ARG A 49 6.12 6.65 -17.53
N ASP A 50 5.40 6.12 -18.51
CA ASP A 50 4.80 6.92 -19.57
C ASP A 50 3.67 7.82 -19.05
N ARG A 51 2.86 7.32 -18.11
CA ARG A 51 1.77 8.11 -17.52
C ARG A 51 2.28 9.30 -16.69
N LEU A 52 3.35 9.11 -15.92
CA LEU A 52 3.99 10.16 -15.14
C LEU A 52 4.70 11.17 -16.05
N GLN A 53 5.32 10.72 -17.15
CA GLN A 53 5.87 11.63 -18.15
C GLN A 53 4.77 12.48 -18.78
N GLN A 54 3.63 11.88 -19.17
CA GLN A 54 2.47 12.63 -19.69
C GLN A 54 1.93 13.67 -18.70
N LEU A 55 1.89 13.35 -17.40
CA LEU A 55 1.57 14.35 -16.37
C LEU A 55 2.56 15.51 -16.39
N ASN A 56 3.87 15.21 -16.37
CA ASN A 56 4.92 16.22 -16.38
C ASN A 56 4.87 17.09 -17.65
N ASP A 57 4.66 16.49 -18.81
CA ASP A 57 4.53 17.18 -20.10
C ASP A 57 3.32 18.14 -20.12
N SER A 58 2.30 17.85 -19.30
CA SER A 58 1.13 18.71 -19.06
C SER A 58 1.36 19.73 -17.93
N GLY A 59 2.60 19.92 -17.49
CA GLY A 59 2.97 20.84 -16.41
C GLY A 59 2.58 20.38 -15.00
N ASN A 60 2.11 19.14 -14.86
CA ASN A 60 1.71 18.58 -13.57
C ASN A 60 2.90 17.97 -12.81
N ARG A 61 2.66 17.68 -11.54
CA ARG A 61 3.64 17.09 -10.63
C ARG A 61 2.97 16.15 -9.64
N LEU A 62 3.77 15.34 -8.96
CA LEU A 62 3.30 14.59 -7.79
C LEU A 62 3.47 15.47 -6.55
N ALA A 63 2.34 15.91 -5.98
CA ALA A 63 2.33 16.59 -4.70
C ALA A 63 2.76 15.65 -3.57
N LEU A 64 2.51 14.34 -3.73
CA LEU A 64 2.87 13.33 -2.77
C LEU A 64 3.05 11.94 -3.42
N LEU A 65 4.18 11.29 -3.12
CA LEU A 65 4.38 9.85 -3.32
C LEU A 65 4.24 9.16 -1.96
N VAL A 66 3.28 8.24 -1.81
CA VAL A 66 3.07 7.44 -0.59
C VAL A 66 3.44 6.00 -0.88
N ILE A 67 4.42 5.46 -0.14
CA ILE A 67 4.69 4.02 -0.10
C ILE A 67 4.14 3.49 1.21
N THR A 68 3.08 2.71 1.11
CA THR A 68 2.24 2.35 2.25
C THR A 68 2.98 1.45 3.23
N HIS A 69 3.80 0.53 2.74
CA HIS A 69 4.67 -0.36 3.51
C HIS A 69 5.77 -0.99 2.63
N ILE A 70 6.55 -1.90 3.22
CA ILE A 70 7.86 -2.33 2.70
C ILE A 70 7.79 -3.59 1.84
N ASP A 71 6.61 -4.10 1.52
CA ASP A 71 6.53 -5.27 0.63
C ASP A 71 6.83 -4.90 -0.83
N ALA A 72 7.53 -5.81 -1.51
CA ALA A 72 8.07 -5.56 -2.84
C ALA A 72 6.98 -5.29 -3.89
N ASP A 73 5.78 -5.84 -3.70
CA ASP A 73 4.60 -5.64 -4.53
C ASP A 73 3.96 -4.24 -4.36
N HIS A 74 4.48 -3.40 -3.45
CA HIS A 74 4.03 -2.02 -3.26
C HIS A 74 5.12 -1.00 -3.64
N LEU A 75 6.39 -1.28 -3.34
CA LEU A 75 7.48 -0.30 -3.46
C LEU A 75 8.39 -0.47 -4.68
N SER A 76 8.47 -1.65 -5.31
CA SER A 76 9.56 -1.92 -6.27
C SER A 76 9.50 -1.03 -7.51
N GLY A 77 8.30 -0.63 -7.94
CA GLY A 77 8.14 0.36 -9.01
C GLY A 77 8.74 1.72 -8.64
N ALA A 78 8.64 2.13 -7.38
CA ALA A 78 9.19 3.39 -6.87
C ALA A 78 10.72 3.37 -6.84
N LEU A 79 11.35 2.22 -6.60
CA LEU A 79 12.81 2.08 -6.75
C LEU A 79 13.22 2.46 -8.17
N LYS A 80 12.54 1.90 -9.17
CA LYS A 80 12.84 2.15 -10.58
C LYS A 80 12.52 3.59 -10.98
N LEU A 81 11.41 4.13 -10.49
CA LEU A 81 11.05 5.53 -10.65
C LEU A 81 12.13 6.45 -10.10
N LEU A 82 12.53 6.31 -8.83
CA LEU A 82 13.48 7.24 -8.21
C LEU A 82 14.90 7.10 -8.79
N GLU A 83 15.32 5.88 -9.14
CA GLU A 83 16.57 5.63 -9.86
C GLU A 83 16.61 6.38 -11.20
N GLU A 84 15.54 6.28 -12.00
CA GLU A 84 15.47 6.94 -13.31
C GLU A 84 15.24 8.46 -13.16
N ASN A 85 14.38 8.88 -12.23
CA ASN A 85 14.02 10.28 -12.00
C ASN A 85 15.21 11.11 -11.50
N GLY A 86 16.16 10.48 -10.79
CA GLY A 86 17.38 11.13 -10.33
C GLY A 86 17.15 12.09 -9.16
N HIS A 87 17.92 13.19 -9.11
CA HIS A 87 17.84 14.17 -8.04
C HIS A 87 16.59 15.05 -8.15
N SER A 88 15.94 15.32 -7.02
CA SER A 88 14.65 16.04 -6.91
C SER A 88 14.66 17.44 -7.54
N SER A 89 15.82 18.11 -7.57
CA SER A 89 15.99 19.44 -8.15
C SER A 89 16.02 19.46 -9.68
N ILE A 90 16.29 18.33 -10.33
CA ILE A 90 16.39 18.17 -11.78
C ILE A 90 15.77 16.83 -12.21
N PRO A 91 14.47 16.61 -11.93
CA PRO A 91 13.82 15.32 -12.17
C PRO A 91 13.73 15.01 -13.66
N LYS A 92 14.02 13.76 -14.04
CA LYS A 92 13.95 13.32 -15.45
C LYS A 92 12.58 12.87 -15.90
N ILE A 93 11.74 12.37 -14.99
CA ILE A 93 10.42 11.80 -15.27
C ILE A 93 9.33 12.77 -14.81
N ILE A 94 9.30 13.11 -13.53
CA ILE A 94 8.29 13.99 -12.94
C ILE A 94 8.80 14.68 -11.66
N PRO A 95 8.47 15.96 -11.41
CA PRO A 95 8.70 16.57 -10.11
C PRO A 95 7.89 15.88 -9.01
N ILE A 96 8.56 15.55 -7.91
CA ILE A 96 7.95 14.92 -6.72
C ILE A 96 8.21 15.83 -5.54
N ASP A 97 7.15 16.41 -4.97
CA ASP A 97 7.27 17.43 -3.94
C ASP A 97 7.60 16.82 -2.58
N LYS A 98 6.95 15.69 -2.25
CA LYS A 98 7.06 15.02 -0.96
C LYS A 98 7.00 13.50 -1.13
N VAL A 99 7.76 12.78 -0.30
CA VAL A 99 7.74 11.32 -0.23
C VAL A 99 7.38 10.89 1.18
N TRP A 100 6.37 10.03 1.31
CA TRP A 100 6.00 9.35 2.55
C TRP A 100 6.41 7.89 2.49
N HIS A 101 7.32 7.50 3.38
CA HIS A 101 7.81 6.13 3.52
C HIS A 101 8.44 5.94 4.89
N ASN A 102 8.04 4.90 5.61
CA ASN A 102 8.62 4.55 6.91
C ASN A 102 9.74 3.51 6.71
N SER A 103 10.99 3.97 6.68
CA SER A 103 12.18 3.11 6.77
C SER A 103 12.74 3.04 8.20
N PHE A 104 13.81 2.25 8.41
CA PHE A 104 14.35 1.95 9.73
C PHE A 104 14.65 3.20 10.56
N ARG A 105 15.28 4.21 9.96
CA ARG A 105 15.58 5.50 10.61
C ARG A 105 14.38 6.20 11.26
N HIS A 106 13.17 5.91 10.79
CA HIS A 106 11.92 6.48 11.33
C HIS A 106 11.38 5.68 12.51
N LEU A 107 11.80 4.42 12.65
CA LEU A 107 11.45 3.54 13.78
C LEU A 107 12.38 3.74 14.99
N GLN A 108 13.29 4.71 14.92
CA GLN A 108 14.23 5.01 16.00
C GLN A 108 13.67 6.15 16.86
N TRP A 109 12.90 5.79 17.90
CA TRP A 109 12.38 6.78 18.86
C TRP A 109 13.46 7.34 19.78
N GLU A 110 14.54 6.59 19.98
CA GLU A 110 15.73 7.02 20.73
C GLU A 110 16.93 6.96 19.79
N LYS A 111 17.54 8.13 19.54
CA LYS A 111 18.73 8.24 18.69
C LYS A 111 19.99 8.20 19.55
N ASN A 112 20.84 7.22 19.31
CA ASN A 112 22.14 7.16 19.97
C ASN A 112 23.10 8.15 19.32
N SER A 113 23.50 9.18 20.07
CA SER A 113 24.41 10.23 19.58
C SER A 113 25.83 9.73 19.29
N SER A 114 26.17 8.51 19.69
CA SER A 114 27.47 7.86 19.42
C SER A 114 27.27 6.37 19.21
N PRO A 115 27.04 5.94 17.95
CA PRO A 115 26.81 4.54 17.64
C PRO A 115 28.08 3.71 17.89
N PRO A 116 27.99 2.53 18.54
CA PRO A 116 29.14 1.65 18.69
C PRO A 116 29.66 1.20 17.31
N GLU A 117 30.98 1.16 17.14
CA GLU A 117 31.58 0.63 15.92
C GLU A 117 31.17 -0.83 15.70
N LEU A 118 30.71 -1.13 14.48
CA LEU A 118 30.37 -2.49 14.07
C LEU A 118 31.64 -3.34 13.95
N THR A 119 31.60 -4.53 14.53
CA THR A 119 32.64 -5.54 14.33
C THR A 119 32.57 -6.13 12.93
N ILE A 120 33.62 -6.87 12.54
CA ILE A 120 33.67 -7.59 11.26
C ILE A 120 32.49 -8.56 11.11
N ILE A 121 32.02 -9.18 12.20
CA ILE A 121 30.90 -10.13 12.16
C ILE A 121 29.59 -9.40 11.87
N GLU A 122 29.30 -8.31 12.58
CA GLU A 122 28.07 -7.55 12.33
C GLU A 122 28.04 -6.94 10.93
N LYS A 123 29.17 -6.39 10.46
CA LYS A 123 29.29 -5.86 9.09
C LYS A 123 28.98 -6.94 8.06
N LYS A 124 29.54 -8.14 8.21
CA LYS A 124 29.29 -9.27 7.30
C LYS A 124 27.82 -9.69 7.27
N ILE A 125 27.13 -9.71 8.42
CA ILE A 125 25.70 -10.06 8.47
C ILE A 125 24.88 -9.04 7.68
N LEU A 126 25.13 -7.74 7.88
CA LEU A 126 24.42 -6.68 7.18
C LEU A 126 24.75 -6.65 5.67
N GLU A 127 26.02 -6.84 5.32
CA GLU A 127 26.46 -6.98 3.93
C GLU A 127 25.78 -8.17 3.24
N GLU A 128 25.71 -9.33 3.90
CA GLU A 128 25.03 -10.52 3.39
C GLU A 128 23.55 -10.24 3.11
N ILE A 129 22.86 -9.55 4.03
CA ILE A 129 21.47 -9.13 3.82
C ILE A 129 21.37 -8.21 2.59
N ASN A 130 22.26 -7.23 2.48
CA ASN A 130 22.22 -6.22 1.42
C ASN A 130 22.51 -6.81 0.03
N THR A 131 23.22 -7.95 -0.05
CA THR A 131 23.37 -8.66 -1.33
C THR A 131 22.08 -9.31 -1.83
N GLN A 132 21.05 -9.46 -0.98
CA GLN A 132 19.84 -10.19 -1.34
C GLN A 132 18.85 -9.36 -2.16
N GLY A 133 18.76 -8.05 -1.91
CA GLY A 133 17.77 -7.16 -2.54
C GLY A 133 16.30 -7.57 -2.29
N TYR A 134 15.37 -6.90 -2.98
CA TYR A 134 13.94 -7.19 -2.89
C TYR A 134 13.56 -8.51 -3.60
N PRO A 135 12.50 -9.21 -3.13
CA PRO A 135 11.91 -10.33 -3.85
C PRO A 135 11.47 -9.99 -5.27
N ASN A 136 11.64 -10.93 -6.19
CA ASN A 136 11.17 -10.79 -7.56
C ASN A 136 9.65 -10.99 -7.68
N GLU A 137 9.07 -10.35 -8.70
CA GLU A 137 7.71 -10.61 -9.17
C GLU A 137 7.56 -12.06 -9.67
N LEU A 138 6.40 -12.70 -9.45
CA LEU A 138 6.17 -14.07 -9.93
C LEU A 138 5.81 -14.05 -11.41
N ASN A 139 6.35 -15.01 -12.18
CA ASN A 139 6.05 -15.26 -13.59
C ASN A 139 6.29 -14.09 -14.56
N ASN A 140 7.21 -13.17 -14.26
CA ASN A 140 7.64 -12.18 -15.24
C ASN A 140 8.53 -12.87 -16.30
N VAL A 141 7.91 -13.39 -17.37
CA VAL A 141 8.57 -14.16 -18.44
C VAL A 141 9.41 -13.26 -19.35
N GLU A 142 9.09 -11.96 -19.44
CA GLU A 142 9.75 -11.02 -20.36
C GLU A 142 11.12 -10.51 -19.87
N ASN A 143 11.48 -10.74 -18.60
CA ASN A 143 12.71 -10.23 -18.00
C ASN A 143 13.69 -11.34 -17.53
N LYS A 144 13.65 -12.53 -18.14
CA LYS A 144 14.65 -13.59 -17.82
C LYS A 144 16.07 -13.25 -18.30
N ASP A 145 16.20 -12.43 -19.34
CA ASP A 145 17.49 -12.15 -20.01
C ASP A 145 18.08 -10.77 -19.69
N LYS A 146 17.39 -9.91 -18.93
CA LYS A 146 18.04 -8.75 -18.31
C LYS A 146 18.58 -9.20 -16.96
N PRO A 147 19.91 -9.33 -16.79
CA PRO A 147 20.45 -9.45 -15.44
C PRO A 147 19.96 -8.22 -14.69
N ILE A 148 19.08 -8.43 -13.72
CA ILE A 148 18.76 -7.42 -12.73
C ILE A 148 20.12 -6.95 -12.24
N SER A 149 20.40 -5.64 -12.31
CA SER A 149 21.59 -5.03 -11.73
C SER A 149 21.66 -5.20 -10.20
N ALA A 150 20.84 -6.07 -9.62
CA ALA A 150 20.83 -6.50 -8.23
C ALA A 150 21.97 -7.48 -7.91
N LYS A 151 23.22 -7.06 -8.13
CA LYS A 151 24.30 -7.53 -7.24
C LYS A 151 24.55 -6.57 -6.07
N GLN A 152 24.02 -5.34 -6.12
CA GLN A 152 23.93 -4.39 -5.00
C GLN A 152 22.72 -3.48 -5.22
N GLY A 153 21.52 -3.89 -4.76
CA GLY A 153 20.35 -3.02 -4.85
C GLY A 153 20.44 -1.89 -3.82
N SER A 154 20.15 -0.64 -4.20
CA SER A 154 19.88 0.43 -3.23
C SER A 154 18.46 0.28 -2.71
N SER A 155 18.24 0.43 -1.40
CA SER A 155 16.87 0.50 -0.87
C SER A 155 16.15 1.77 -1.31
N LEU A 156 14.84 1.83 -1.08
CA LEU A 156 14.07 3.02 -1.33
C LEU A 156 14.56 4.18 -0.44
N ALA A 157 14.87 3.89 0.84
CA ALA A 157 15.47 4.86 1.75
C ALA A 157 16.74 5.51 1.18
N SER A 158 17.64 4.70 0.63
CA SER A 158 18.89 5.17 0.03
C SER A 158 18.62 6.09 -1.18
N LEU A 159 17.70 5.71 -2.06
CA LEU A 159 17.32 6.51 -3.23
C LEU A 159 16.64 7.84 -2.85
N VAL A 160 15.75 7.83 -1.85
CA VAL A 160 15.08 9.04 -1.35
C VAL A 160 16.10 10.01 -0.76
N PHE A 161 17.04 9.49 0.06
CA PHE A 161 18.08 10.31 0.69
C PHE A 161 19.07 10.87 -0.33
N GLN A 162 19.67 10.03 -1.19
CA GLN A 162 20.66 10.44 -2.19
C GLN A 162 20.05 11.33 -3.27
N GLY A 163 18.79 11.11 -3.62
CA GLY A 163 18.03 11.93 -4.56
C GLY A 163 17.61 13.29 -4.00
N GLY A 164 17.87 13.59 -2.72
CA GLY A 164 17.52 14.87 -2.11
C GLY A 164 16.01 15.13 -2.05
N TYR A 165 15.20 14.08 -1.94
CA TYR A 165 13.75 14.20 -1.88
C TYR A 165 13.29 14.64 -0.48
N SER A 166 12.20 15.42 -0.43
CA SER A 166 11.58 15.86 0.83
C SER A 166 10.89 14.69 1.54
N TRP A 167 11.65 13.96 2.36
CA TRP A 167 11.20 12.75 3.02
C TRP A 167 10.46 13.04 4.33
N ASN A 168 9.20 12.60 4.42
CA ASN A 168 8.34 12.68 5.62
C ASN A 168 8.27 14.10 6.22
N VAL A 169 8.44 15.14 5.40
CA VAL A 169 8.51 16.54 5.86
C VAL A 169 7.21 17.04 6.50
N ASP A 170 6.07 16.48 6.10
CA ASP A 170 4.78 16.76 6.74
C ASP A 170 4.75 16.31 8.22
N PHE A 171 5.64 15.38 8.59
CA PHE A 171 5.85 14.84 9.93
C PHE A 171 7.17 15.31 10.55
N ALA A 172 7.71 16.45 10.08
CA ALA A 172 9.00 16.98 10.51
C ALA A 172 10.17 15.98 10.37
N GLY A 173 10.13 15.15 9.33
CA GLY A 173 11.12 14.10 9.07
C GLY A 173 11.04 12.90 10.03
N GLN A 174 10.02 12.83 10.89
CA GLN A 174 9.73 11.66 11.73
C GLN A 174 8.86 10.64 10.98
N ALA A 175 8.54 9.53 11.64
CA ALA A 175 7.66 8.52 11.06
C ALA A 175 6.29 9.09 10.64
N VAL A 176 5.79 8.60 9.52
CA VAL A 176 4.40 8.76 9.09
C VAL A 176 3.54 7.90 10.00
N CYS A 177 2.92 8.50 11.02
CA CYS A 177 1.99 7.83 11.92
C CYS A 177 0.96 8.80 12.48
N VAL A 178 -0.14 8.23 12.98
CA VAL A 178 -1.30 8.96 13.51
C VAL A 178 -0.91 9.95 14.60
N GLU A 179 -0.04 9.54 15.53
CA GLU A 179 0.36 10.34 16.69
C GLU A 179 1.31 11.49 16.34
N ASN A 180 2.13 11.34 15.30
CA ASN A 180 3.03 12.41 14.86
C ASN A 180 2.26 13.53 14.16
N ARG A 181 1.31 13.18 13.29
CA ARG A 181 0.38 14.14 12.68
C ARG A 181 -0.84 13.43 12.10
N ARG A 182 -2.02 13.81 12.57
CA ARG A 182 -3.29 13.22 12.12
C ARG A 182 -3.81 13.83 10.82
N GLU A 183 -3.75 15.14 10.68
CA GLU A 183 -4.30 15.87 9.54
C GLU A 183 -3.21 16.59 8.75
N ILE A 184 -3.23 16.39 7.44
CA ILE A 184 -2.30 16.99 6.49
C ILE A 184 -3.12 17.71 5.42
N ASP A 185 -2.79 18.98 5.20
CA ASP A 185 -3.32 19.79 4.10
C ASP A 185 -2.30 19.77 2.96
N LEU A 186 -2.72 19.30 1.77
CA LEU A 186 -1.89 19.27 0.57
C LEU A 186 -2.10 20.50 -0.33
N GLY A 187 -2.89 21.48 0.12
CA GLY A 187 -3.30 22.62 -0.67
C GLY A 187 -4.49 22.31 -1.58
N ASN A 188 -5.03 23.35 -2.21
CA ASN A 188 -6.15 23.27 -3.16
C ASN A 188 -7.40 22.54 -2.60
N GLY A 189 -7.59 22.55 -1.27
CA GLY A 189 -8.71 21.88 -0.62
C GLY A 189 -8.56 20.36 -0.49
N VAL A 190 -7.40 19.79 -0.79
CA VAL A 190 -7.10 18.37 -0.61
C VAL A 190 -6.52 18.13 0.78
N LYS A 191 -7.17 17.24 1.54
CA LYS A 191 -6.74 16.87 2.90
C LYS A 191 -6.56 15.37 3.03
N ILE A 192 -5.61 14.97 3.86
CA ILE A 192 -5.39 13.59 4.28
C ILE A 192 -5.61 13.49 5.79
N ILE A 193 -6.40 12.51 6.22
CA ILE A 193 -6.60 12.15 7.63
C ILE A 193 -6.02 10.76 7.86
N MET A 194 -4.99 10.67 8.70
CA MET A 194 -4.29 9.43 9.02
C MET A 194 -5.15 8.50 9.91
N LEU A 195 -5.13 7.21 9.59
CA LEU A 195 -5.76 6.13 10.35
C LEU A 195 -4.77 5.04 10.78
N SER A 196 -3.66 4.87 10.08
CA SER A 196 -2.61 3.89 10.38
C SER A 196 -1.31 4.37 9.73
N PRO A 197 -0.13 3.98 10.24
CA PRO A 197 0.10 3.20 11.46
C PRO A 197 0.04 4.04 12.73
N THR A 198 -0.04 3.35 13.87
CA THR A 198 0.24 3.95 15.19
C THR A 198 1.72 3.78 15.55
N VAL A 199 2.22 4.61 16.46
CA VAL A 199 3.57 4.46 17.05
C VAL A 199 3.77 3.05 17.61
N ASN A 200 2.74 2.47 18.24
CA ASN A 200 2.83 1.11 18.78
C ASN A 200 3.04 0.05 17.69
N LYS A 201 2.37 0.17 16.53
CA LYS A 201 2.59 -0.76 15.41
C LYS A 201 3.98 -0.63 14.80
N LEU A 202 4.44 0.61 14.65
CA LEU A 202 5.81 0.87 14.21
C LEU A 202 6.84 0.27 15.19
N LYS A 203 6.61 0.37 16.52
CA LYS A 203 7.45 -0.28 17.53
C LYS A 203 7.46 -1.81 17.36
N GLN A 204 6.29 -2.42 17.13
CA GLN A 204 6.20 -3.87 16.89
C GLN A 204 6.97 -4.29 15.64
N LEU A 205 6.96 -3.49 14.58
CA LEU A 205 7.79 -3.72 13.38
C LEU A 205 9.28 -3.67 13.71
N GLY A 206 9.73 -2.64 14.43
CA GLY A 206 11.11 -2.52 14.89
C GLY A 206 11.57 -3.70 15.76
N GLU A 207 10.71 -4.19 16.65
CA GLU A 207 11.00 -5.35 17.50
C GLU A 207 10.94 -6.69 16.73
N CYS A 208 10.09 -6.80 15.70
CA CYS A 208 10.13 -7.94 14.77
C CYS A 208 11.49 -7.99 14.05
N TRP A 209 11.91 -6.83 13.56
CA TRP A 209 13.18 -6.68 12.87
C TRP A 209 14.38 -7.05 13.76
N LYS A 210 14.50 -6.45 14.95
CA LYS A 210 15.54 -6.76 15.94
C LYS A 210 15.63 -8.25 16.25
N ARG A 211 14.49 -8.91 16.43
CA ARG A 211 14.44 -10.36 16.69
C ARG A 211 14.97 -11.16 15.50
N THR A 212 14.67 -10.76 14.27
CA THR A 212 15.19 -11.39 13.05
C THR A 212 16.70 -11.23 12.95
N LEU A 213 17.24 -10.02 13.14
CA LEU A 213 18.69 -9.79 13.20
C LEU A 213 19.38 -10.61 14.29
N TYR A 214 18.80 -10.68 15.49
CA TYR A 214 19.33 -11.45 16.60
C TYR A 214 19.43 -12.95 16.29
N LYS A 215 18.45 -13.50 15.57
CA LYS A 215 18.46 -14.90 15.08
C LYS A 215 19.53 -15.15 14.02
N MET A 216 19.90 -14.13 13.25
CA MET A 216 21.01 -14.17 12.28
C MET A 216 22.38 -13.98 12.93
N GLY A 217 22.45 -13.80 14.25
CA GLY A 217 23.70 -13.67 14.99
C GLY A 217 24.15 -12.24 15.27
N TYR A 218 23.36 -11.22 14.91
CA TYR A 218 23.66 -9.82 15.25
C TYR A 218 23.39 -9.58 16.74
N LYS A 219 24.41 -9.17 17.52
CA LYS A 219 24.31 -9.02 18.98
C LYS A 219 24.60 -7.61 19.50
N LYS A 220 24.89 -6.65 18.62
CA LYS A 220 25.13 -5.25 18.99
C LYS A 220 23.84 -4.45 19.08
N GLU A 221 24.00 -3.23 19.56
CA GLU A 221 22.99 -2.21 19.48
C GLU A 221 22.86 -1.71 18.03
N ILE A 222 21.61 -1.51 17.59
CA ILE A 222 21.31 -1.02 16.24
C ILE A 222 21.33 0.51 16.25
N THR A 223 21.88 1.12 15.20
CA THR A 223 22.18 2.55 15.15
C THR A 223 21.66 3.20 13.87
N ASP A 224 21.69 4.54 13.80
CA ASP A 224 21.16 5.38 12.71
C ASP A 224 22.06 5.39 11.44
N GLY A 225 22.57 4.24 11.01
CA GLY A 225 23.41 4.13 9.81
C GLY A 225 22.64 3.68 8.57
N ASP A 226 22.99 4.22 7.40
CA ASP A 226 22.33 3.88 6.11
C ASP A 226 22.31 2.36 5.83
N ILE A 227 23.34 1.63 6.28
CA ILE A 227 23.41 0.17 6.16
C ILE A 227 22.23 -0.55 6.83
N PHE A 228 21.62 0.04 7.86
CA PHE A 228 20.47 -0.53 8.55
C PHE A 228 19.15 -0.25 7.84
N ASP A 229 19.02 0.88 7.13
CA ASP A 229 17.84 1.14 6.30
C ASP A 229 17.75 0.11 5.18
N ASP A 230 18.88 -0.14 4.48
CA ASP A 230 18.96 -1.18 3.44
C ASP A 230 18.61 -2.57 4.01
N ALA A 231 19.29 -2.96 5.09
CA ALA A 231 19.11 -4.29 5.68
C ALA A 231 17.68 -4.50 6.18
N PHE A 232 17.08 -3.45 6.76
CA PHE A 232 15.71 -3.47 7.22
C PHE A 232 14.74 -3.69 6.07
N GLU A 233 14.84 -2.90 4.99
CA GLU A 233 13.90 -3.02 3.87
C GLU A 233 13.97 -4.39 3.18
N PHE A 234 15.19 -4.90 2.96
CA PHE A 234 15.36 -6.21 2.33
C PHE A 234 14.87 -7.37 3.19
N LEU A 235 15.00 -7.31 4.52
CA LEU A 235 14.50 -8.38 5.38
C LEU A 235 13.01 -8.29 5.66
N VAL A 236 12.44 -7.09 5.84
CA VAL A 236 11.01 -6.91 6.05
C VAL A 236 10.22 -7.34 4.81
N SER A 237 10.65 -6.94 3.60
CA SER A 237 9.99 -7.32 2.33
C SER A 237 9.95 -8.85 2.08
N ARG A 238 10.73 -9.63 2.84
CA ARG A 238 10.81 -11.09 2.73
C ARG A 238 9.98 -11.83 3.78
N GLU A 239 9.43 -11.13 4.78
CA GLU A 239 8.64 -11.77 5.85
C GLU A 239 7.41 -12.51 5.30
N LYS A 240 6.63 -11.84 4.43
CA LYS A 240 5.47 -12.46 3.76
C LYS A 240 5.85 -13.73 3.00
N THR A 241 6.93 -13.70 2.22
CA THR A 241 7.41 -14.85 1.43
C THR A 241 7.71 -16.06 2.32
N ARG A 242 8.35 -15.84 3.48
CA ARG A 242 8.67 -16.91 4.44
C ARG A 242 7.42 -17.51 5.10
N ALA A 243 6.38 -16.70 5.31
CA ALA A 243 5.14 -17.15 5.93
C ALA A 243 4.27 -18.03 4.98
N ILE A 244 4.26 -17.73 3.68
CA ILE A 244 3.49 -18.47 2.66
C ILE A 244 3.98 -19.91 2.51
N VAL A 245 5.30 -20.12 2.49
CA VAL A 245 5.90 -21.47 2.34
C VAL A 245 5.39 -22.44 3.42
N ASN A 246 4.94 -21.93 4.55
CA ASN A 246 4.45 -22.72 5.68
C ASN A 246 2.92 -22.90 5.72
N ARG A 247 2.15 -22.34 4.78
CA ARG A 247 0.67 -22.37 4.78
C ARG A 247 0.11 -22.89 3.46
N GLU A 248 0.13 -24.20 3.24
CA GLU A 248 -0.73 -24.83 2.23
C GLU A 248 -2.17 -24.97 2.79
N LYS A 249 -3.10 -24.15 2.30
CA LYS A 249 -4.53 -24.32 2.58
C LYS A 249 -5.14 -25.31 1.58
N LYS A 250 -5.76 -26.38 2.07
CA LYS A 250 -6.65 -27.25 1.29
C LYS A 250 -8.00 -26.54 1.08
N VAL A 251 -8.41 -26.34 -0.17
CA VAL A 251 -9.75 -25.83 -0.51
C VAL A 251 -10.67 -27.01 -0.83
N SER A 252 -11.75 -27.13 -0.06
CA SER A 252 -12.83 -28.11 -0.30
C SER A 252 -13.83 -27.53 -1.31
N SER A 253 -14.12 -28.31 -2.35
CA SER A 253 -15.01 -27.98 -3.46
C SER A 253 -16.47 -28.36 -3.14
N SER A 254 -17.15 -27.59 -2.30
CA SER A 254 -18.62 -27.61 -2.26
C SER A 254 -19.16 -26.30 -2.83
N GLN A 255 -20.39 -26.31 -3.35
CA GLN A 255 -21.08 -25.10 -3.79
C GLN A 255 -21.04 -24.07 -2.66
N VAL A 256 -20.19 -23.07 -2.84
CA VAL A 256 -19.94 -22.07 -1.84
C VAL A 256 -21.15 -21.13 -1.80
N ASN A 257 -21.78 -20.97 -0.63
CA ASN A 257 -22.85 -20.01 -0.44
C ASN A 257 -22.29 -18.69 0.13
N LEU A 258 -22.67 -17.53 -0.44
CA LEU A 258 -22.17 -16.22 0.01
C LEU A 258 -22.58 -15.90 1.46
N GLU A 259 -23.78 -16.26 1.94
CA GLU A 259 -24.12 -16.03 3.36
C GLU A 259 -23.30 -16.90 4.33
N ALA A 260 -22.97 -18.13 3.91
CA ALA A 260 -22.11 -19.01 4.69
C ALA A 260 -20.69 -18.42 4.75
N LEU A 261 -20.16 -17.96 3.62
CA LEU A 261 -18.86 -17.29 3.55
C LEU A 261 -18.81 -16.01 4.38
N SER A 262 -19.83 -15.15 4.29
CA SER A 262 -19.84 -13.89 5.05
C SER A 262 -19.87 -14.13 6.56
N SER A 263 -20.40 -15.27 6.98
CA SER A 263 -20.47 -15.70 8.38
C SER A 263 -19.22 -16.46 8.86
N ASN A 264 -18.21 -16.67 8.00
CA ASN A 264 -16.97 -17.33 8.41
C ASN A 264 -16.28 -16.56 9.54
N PRO A 265 -15.77 -17.26 10.58
CA PRO A 265 -15.03 -16.63 11.66
C PRO A 265 -13.92 -15.71 11.15
N PHE A 266 -13.75 -14.57 11.81
CA PHE A 266 -12.69 -13.63 11.49
C PHE A 266 -11.48 -13.86 12.39
N THR A 267 -10.31 -13.95 11.76
CA THR A 267 -9.01 -13.96 12.42
C THR A 267 -8.18 -12.86 11.80
N GLU A 268 -7.77 -11.88 12.62
CA GLU A 268 -6.98 -10.76 12.14
C GLU A 268 -5.58 -11.20 11.69
N ASP A 269 -5.06 -10.49 10.69
CA ASP A 269 -3.64 -10.52 10.35
C ASP A 269 -2.76 -10.14 11.56
N THR A 270 -1.60 -10.78 11.68
CA THR A 270 -0.63 -10.56 12.77
C THR A 270 0.74 -10.10 12.26
N SER A 271 0.91 -9.92 10.95
CA SER A 271 2.15 -9.45 10.35
C SER A 271 2.48 -8.03 10.83
N ALA A 272 3.69 -7.84 11.36
CA ALA A 272 4.13 -6.52 11.82
C ALA A 272 4.31 -5.54 10.64
N ALA A 273 4.74 -6.04 9.48
CA ALA A 273 4.84 -5.26 8.24
C ALA A 273 3.46 -4.72 7.81
N ASN A 274 2.45 -5.58 7.77
CA ASN A 274 1.09 -5.18 7.39
C ASN A 274 0.48 -4.20 8.40
N GLY A 275 0.69 -4.46 9.69
CA GLY A 275 0.28 -3.56 10.77
C GLY A 275 0.95 -2.18 10.72
N SER A 276 2.06 -2.03 10.00
CA SER A 276 2.75 -0.75 9.80
C SER A 276 2.25 0.06 8.61
N SER A 277 1.28 -0.48 7.84
CA SER A 277 0.80 0.16 6.62
C SER A 277 0.21 1.53 6.87
N ILE A 278 0.56 2.49 6.01
CA ILE A 278 -0.08 3.80 5.96
C ILE A 278 -1.49 3.64 5.39
N ALA A 279 -2.48 3.97 6.22
CA ALA A 279 -3.89 4.03 5.83
C ALA A 279 -4.46 5.41 6.17
N PHE A 280 -5.30 5.94 5.31
CA PHE A 280 -5.80 7.30 5.43
C PHE A 280 -7.13 7.53 4.70
N ILE A 281 -7.78 8.64 5.06
CA ILE A 281 -8.92 9.20 4.34
C ILE A 281 -8.41 10.38 3.52
N LEU A 282 -8.62 10.34 2.21
CA LEU A 282 -8.45 11.50 1.34
C LEU A 282 -9.76 12.27 1.28
N GLN A 283 -9.72 13.58 1.49
CA GLN A 283 -10.88 14.47 1.38
C GLN A 283 -10.64 15.57 0.35
N PHE A 284 -11.62 15.80 -0.52
CA PHE A 284 -11.60 16.91 -1.48
C PHE A 284 -13.04 17.28 -1.85
N MET A 285 -13.40 18.57 -1.75
CA MET A 285 -14.73 19.10 -2.11
C MET A 285 -15.92 18.29 -1.55
N GLY A 286 -15.81 17.83 -0.29
CA GLY A 286 -16.83 17.04 0.39
C GLY A 286 -16.83 15.54 0.08
N LYS A 287 -16.00 15.08 -0.87
CA LYS A 287 -15.77 13.67 -1.19
C LYS A 287 -14.79 13.04 -0.19
N LYS A 288 -14.98 11.75 0.12
CA LYS A 288 -14.10 10.97 1.00
C LYS A 288 -13.71 9.65 0.36
N ILE A 289 -12.42 9.42 0.17
CA ILE A 289 -11.87 8.14 -0.31
C ILE A 289 -11.07 7.48 0.82
N LEU A 290 -11.35 6.22 1.10
CA LEU A 290 -10.66 5.45 2.13
C LEU A 290 -9.60 4.54 1.51
N PHE A 291 -8.33 4.79 1.83
CA PHE A 291 -7.20 3.93 1.46
C PHE A 291 -6.74 3.16 2.68
N LEU A 292 -6.94 1.83 2.65
CA LEU A 292 -6.66 0.96 3.81
C LEU A 292 -5.25 0.36 3.81
N GLY A 293 -4.48 0.46 2.71
CA GLY A 293 -3.21 -0.25 2.56
C GLY A 293 -3.35 -1.74 2.91
N ASP A 294 -2.38 -2.29 3.63
CA ASP A 294 -2.47 -3.65 4.20
C ASP A 294 -2.78 -3.64 5.71
N SER A 295 -3.34 -2.53 6.20
CA SER A 295 -3.49 -2.27 7.63
C SER A 295 -4.33 -3.31 8.37
N HIS A 296 -4.11 -3.37 9.69
CA HIS A 296 -4.92 -4.19 10.58
C HIS A 296 -6.25 -3.49 10.87
N PRO A 297 -7.40 -4.14 10.66
CA PRO A 297 -8.71 -3.51 10.81
C PRO A 297 -8.97 -3.00 12.22
N CYS A 298 -8.43 -3.62 13.28
CA CYS A 298 -8.64 -3.14 14.65
C CYS A 298 -8.22 -1.69 14.87
N ILE A 299 -7.12 -1.25 14.25
CA ILE A 299 -6.65 0.14 14.36
C ILE A 299 -7.55 1.06 13.55
N ILE A 300 -7.90 0.65 12.34
CA ILE A 300 -8.80 1.41 11.48
C ILE A 300 -10.15 1.63 12.19
N GLU A 301 -10.71 0.59 12.79
CA GLU A 301 -11.95 0.69 13.58
C GLU A 301 -11.80 1.65 14.76
N GLN A 302 -10.70 1.56 15.52
CA GLN A 302 -10.43 2.46 16.64
C GLN A 302 -10.35 3.92 16.19
N GLU A 303 -9.59 4.21 15.14
CA GLU A 303 -9.38 5.58 14.64
C GLU A 303 -10.65 6.15 13.99
N LEU A 304 -11.42 5.33 13.27
CA LEU A 304 -12.70 5.75 12.72
C LEU A 304 -13.73 6.05 13.81
N ARG A 305 -13.80 5.23 14.87
CA ARG A 305 -14.68 5.50 16.03
C ARG A 305 -14.28 6.76 16.76
N PHE A 306 -12.97 7.00 16.90
CA PHE A 306 -12.46 8.24 17.47
C PHE A 306 -12.90 9.47 16.66
N LEU A 307 -12.86 9.39 15.32
CA LEU A 307 -13.17 10.51 14.43
C LEU A 307 -14.68 10.74 14.22
N TYR A 308 -15.48 9.67 14.14
CA TYR A 308 -16.86 9.73 13.66
C TYR A 308 -17.88 9.09 14.62
N GLY A 309 -17.43 8.47 15.72
CA GLY A 309 -18.29 7.73 16.64
C GLY A 309 -18.70 6.33 16.13
N GLU A 310 -19.79 5.80 16.66
CA GLU A 310 -20.24 4.42 16.44
C GLU A 310 -21.09 4.22 15.16
N GLY A 311 -21.46 5.30 14.48
CA GLY A 311 -22.34 5.26 13.31
C GLY A 311 -21.62 4.81 12.04
N PRO A 312 -22.36 4.25 11.05
CA PRO A 312 -21.78 3.92 9.76
C PRO A 312 -21.33 5.17 9.02
N ILE A 313 -20.12 5.11 8.46
CA ILE A 313 -19.47 6.19 7.75
C ILE A 313 -19.53 5.87 6.27
N TRP A 314 -20.15 6.76 5.51
CA TRP A 314 -20.15 6.67 4.06
C TRP A 314 -18.85 7.23 3.46
N PHE A 315 -18.29 6.49 2.50
CA PHE A 315 -17.17 6.89 1.64
C PHE A 315 -17.59 6.79 0.18
N ASP A 316 -17.05 7.68 -0.67
CA ASP A 316 -17.32 7.65 -2.12
C ASP A 316 -16.59 6.49 -2.82
N ALA A 317 -15.42 6.08 -2.29
CA ALA A 317 -14.79 4.81 -2.59
C ALA A 317 -13.96 4.28 -1.42
N VAL A 318 -13.81 2.95 -1.38
CA VAL A 318 -12.95 2.24 -0.43
C VAL A 318 -12.00 1.35 -1.23
N LYS A 319 -10.70 1.61 -1.12
CA LYS A 319 -9.68 0.64 -1.53
C LYS A 319 -9.61 -0.45 -0.47
N VAL A 320 -10.01 -1.66 -0.84
CA VAL A 320 -10.08 -2.82 0.06
C VAL A 320 -8.66 -3.16 0.54
N SER A 321 -8.56 -3.42 1.85
CA SER A 321 -7.28 -3.70 2.52
C SER A 321 -6.64 -4.98 1.98
N HIS A 322 -5.32 -4.96 1.82
CA HIS A 322 -4.48 -6.13 1.55
C HIS A 322 -5.06 -6.99 0.42
N HIS A 323 -5.33 -6.35 -0.71
CA HIS A 323 -5.81 -6.99 -1.94
C HIS A 323 -7.14 -7.75 -1.82
N GLY A 324 -7.87 -7.58 -0.71
CA GLY A 324 -9.05 -8.39 -0.37
C GLY A 324 -8.77 -9.63 0.48
N SER A 325 -7.69 -9.62 1.27
CA SER A 325 -7.43 -10.61 2.32
C SER A 325 -8.55 -10.64 3.37
N SER A 326 -8.98 -11.84 3.76
CA SER A 326 -10.02 -12.02 4.77
C SER A 326 -9.57 -11.71 6.20
N GLY A 327 -8.26 -11.59 6.43
CA GLY A 327 -7.67 -11.20 7.71
C GLY A 327 -7.55 -9.69 7.92
N ASN A 328 -7.76 -8.88 6.87
CA ASN A 328 -7.58 -7.43 6.92
C ASN A 328 -8.90 -6.66 6.69
N THR A 329 -9.98 -7.37 6.35
CA THR A 329 -11.34 -6.80 6.21
C THR A 329 -12.30 -7.52 7.15
N SER A 330 -12.45 -6.99 8.37
CA SER A 330 -13.29 -7.57 9.43
C SER A 330 -14.78 -7.27 9.21
N PRO A 331 -15.70 -8.12 9.68
CA PRO A 331 -17.12 -7.79 9.72
C PRO A 331 -17.45 -6.55 10.54
N SER A 332 -16.69 -6.26 11.61
CA SER A 332 -16.89 -5.09 12.48
C SER A 332 -16.47 -3.79 11.79
N LEU A 333 -15.36 -3.78 11.05
CA LEU A 333 -14.98 -2.66 10.18
C LEU A 333 -16.06 -2.41 9.14
N LEU A 334 -16.55 -3.47 8.49
CA LEU A 334 -17.66 -3.39 7.55
C LEU A 334 -19.02 -3.07 8.23
N LYS A 335 -19.12 -2.91 9.54
CA LYS A 335 -20.31 -2.26 10.15
C LYS A 335 -20.11 -0.76 10.32
N LEU A 336 -18.86 -0.33 10.45
CA LEU A 336 -18.48 1.07 10.58
C LEU A 336 -18.37 1.80 9.25
N ILE A 337 -18.08 1.11 8.15
CA ILE A 337 -17.88 1.75 6.84
C ILE A 337 -18.78 1.14 5.77
N ASP A 338 -19.20 1.97 4.83
CA ASP A 338 -19.77 1.49 3.57
C ASP A 338 -19.49 2.45 2.41
N SER A 339 -19.71 1.95 1.19
CA SER A 339 -19.45 2.67 -0.05
C SER A 339 -20.24 2.07 -1.21
N ALA A 340 -20.56 2.88 -2.21
CA ALA A 340 -21.03 2.36 -3.49
C ALA A 340 -19.88 1.73 -4.29
N ASN A 341 -18.62 2.11 -4.06
CA ASN A 341 -17.46 1.65 -4.83
C ASN A 341 -16.40 1.00 -3.93
N PHE A 342 -16.08 -0.26 -4.20
CA PHE A 342 -14.99 -1.00 -3.55
C PHE A 342 -13.94 -1.34 -4.61
N LEU A 343 -12.72 -0.86 -4.42
CA LEU A 343 -11.60 -1.06 -5.33
C LEU A 343 -10.77 -2.27 -4.87
N ILE A 344 -10.55 -3.21 -5.78
CA ILE A 344 -9.81 -4.45 -5.55
C ILE A 344 -8.70 -4.59 -6.60
N SER A 345 -7.47 -4.50 -6.15
CA SER A 345 -6.26 -4.57 -6.97
C SER A 345 -5.51 -5.86 -6.69
N THR A 346 -5.59 -6.82 -7.60
CA THR A 346 -4.74 -8.03 -7.60
C THR A 346 -5.18 -8.97 -8.72
N ASN A 347 -4.21 -9.66 -9.32
CA ASN A 347 -4.45 -10.77 -10.26
C ASN A 347 -4.69 -12.12 -9.54
N GLY A 348 -4.49 -12.18 -8.22
CA GLY A 348 -4.68 -13.37 -7.40
C GLY A 348 -3.67 -14.50 -7.60
N MET A 349 -2.64 -14.33 -8.42
CA MET A 349 -1.75 -15.43 -8.82
C MET A 349 -0.86 -15.94 -7.68
N ARG A 350 -0.49 -15.08 -6.72
CA ARG A 350 0.41 -15.44 -5.60
C ARG A 350 -0.34 -15.87 -4.35
N PHE A 351 -1.29 -15.05 -3.92
CA PHE A 351 -1.94 -15.16 -2.61
C PHE A 351 -3.38 -15.66 -2.68
N HIS A 352 -3.91 -15.92 -3.89
CA HIS A 352 -5.33 -16.24 -4.12
C HIS A 352 -6.28 -15.15 -3.60
N HIS A 353 -5.80 -13.91 -3.56
CA HIS A 353 -6.60 -12.72 -3.31
C HIS A 353 -7.33 -12.27 -4.59
N PRO A 354 -8.45 -11.55 -4.47
CA PRO A 354 -9.22 -11.37 -3.24
C PRO A 354 -9.86 -12.69 -2.81
N GLU A 355 -9.97 -12.91 -1.50
CA GLU A 355 -10.67 -14.09 -0.99
C GLU A 355 -12.19 -13.89 -1.10
N LEU A 356 -12.93 -14.94 -1.51
CA LEU A 356 -14.40 -14.89 -1.61
C LEU A 356 -15.08 -14.53 -0.29
N VAL A 357 -14.48 -14.89 0.86
CA VAL A 357 -14.97 -14.50 2.19
C VAL A 357 -15.05 -12.98 2.33
N THR A 358 -14.02 -12.26 1.89
CA THR A 358 -13.97 -10.79 1.94
C THR A 358 -15.06 -10.19 1.06
N LEU A 359 -15.17 -10.67 -0.18
CA LEU A 359 -16.19 -10.18 -1.12
C LEU A 359 -17.62 -10.47 -0.61
N ALA A 360 -17.84 -11.65 -0.04
CA ALA A 360 -19.10 -12.01 0.60
C ALA A 360 -19.43 -11.08 1.77
N ARG A 361 -18.48 -10.80 2.66
CA ARG A 361 -18.67 -9.85 3.78
C ARG A 361 -19.04 -8.45 3.28
N ILE A 362 -18.50 -8.01 2.14
CA ILE A 362 -18.84 -6.71 1.55
C ILE A 362 -20.29 -6.70 1.06
N VAL A 363 -20.70 -7.66 0.23
CA VAL A 363 -22.00 -7.62 -0.48
C VAL A 363 -23.19 -8.16 0.30
N CYS A 364 -22.99 -9.10 1.25
CA CYS A 364 -24.08 -9.71 2.01
C CYS A 364 -24.68 -8.79 3.09
N ARG A 365 -24.12 -7.60 3.29
CA ARG A 365 -24.64 -6.60 4.22
C ARG A 365 -25.82 -5.85 3.59
N GLU A 366 -26.75 -5.40 4.42
CA GLU A 366 -27.78 -4.45 3.97
C GLU A 366 -27.12 -3.17 3.44
N SER A 367 -27.72 -2.57 2.40
CA SER A 367 -27.27 -1.33 1.78
C SER A 367 -28.45 -0.63 1.15
N THR A 368 -28.47 0.70 1.21
CA THR A 368 -29.40 1.53 0.43
C THR A 368 -28.93 1.70 -1.01
N GLU A 369 -27.63 1.54 -1.26
CA GLU A 369 -27.01 1.72 -2.57
C GLU A 369 -26.54 0.40 -3.15
N LYS A 370 -26.51 0.32 -4.48
CA LYS A 370 -25.89 -0.79 -5.20
C LYS A 370 -24.37 -0.70 -5.04
N ARG A 371 -23.72 -1.80 -4.60
CA ARG A 371 -22.27 -1.86 -4.44
C ARG A 371 -21.59 -2.27 -5.75
N ASN A 372 -20.54 -1.58 -6.16
CA ASN A 372 -19.70 -1.90 -7.29
C ASN A 372 -18.41 -2.53 -6.75
N LEU A 373 -18.17 -3.80 -7.09
CA LEU A 373 -16.89 -4.45 -6.89
C LEU A 373 -16.04 -4.20 -8.14
N ILE A 374 -15.04 -3.32 -8.03
CA ILE A 374 -14.25 -2.85 -9.15
C ILE A 374 -12.85 -3.48 -9.09
N PHE A 375 -12.52 -4.29 -10.08
CA PHE A 375 -11.27 -5.04 -10.16
C PHE A 375 -10.38 -4.51 -11.29
N ASN A 376 -9.07 -4.40 -11.07
CA ASN A 376 -8.11 -4.16 -12.17
C ASN A 376 -7.79 -5.44 -12.97
N TYR A 377 -8.11 -6.62 -12.43
CA TYR A 377 -7.92 -7.90 -13.11
C TYR A 377 -9.16 -8.77 -13.04
N LYS A 378 -9.34 -9.58 -14.09
CA LYS A 378 -10.23 -10.73 -14.04
C LYS A 378 -9.56 -11.85 -13.24
N THR A 379 -10.21 -12.29 -12.16
CA THR A 379 -9.72 -13.35 -11.26
C THR A 379 -10.75 -14.48 -11.14
N PRO A 380 -10.38 -15.66 -10.61
CA PRO A 380 -11.36 -16.69 -10.26
C PRO A 380 -12.45 -16.17 -9.32
N ALA A 381 -12.09 -15.30 -8.36
CA ALA A 381 -13.03 -14.67 -7.45
C ALA A 381 -13.96 -13.67 -8.15
N SER A 382 -13.45 -12.82 -9.05
CA SER A 382 -14.29 -11.88 -9.79
C SER A 382 -15.25 -12.62 -10.74
N ASN A 383 -14.78 -13.69 -11.40
CA ASN A 383 -15.62 -14.55 -12.25
C ASN A 383 -16.69 -15.27 -11.45
N TYR A 384 -16.32 -15.74 -10.25
CA TYR A 384 -17.32 -16.26 -9.34
C TYR A 384 -18.32 -15.16 -9.06
N MET A 385 -17.95 -13.98 -8.57
CA MET A 385 -18.90 -12.89 -8.24
C MET A 385 -19.74 -12.39 -9.43
N ASP A 386 -19.29 -12.49 -10.68
CA ASP A 386 -20.04 -12.01 -11.85
C ASP A 386 -21.15 -12.98 -12.30
N ASP A 387 -22.13 -13.21 -11.43
CA ASP A 387 -23.32 -14.03 -11.71
C ASP A 387 -24.61 -13.22 -11.59
N LYS A 388 -25.49 -13.35 -12.57
CA LYS A 388 -26.73 -12.55 -12.65
C LYS A 388 -27.66 -12.75 -11.45
N GLN A 389 -27.79 -13.98 -10.94
CA GLN A 389 -28.69 -14.26 -9.83
C GLN A 389 -28.13 -13.68 -8.53
N ARG A 390 -26.83 -13.84 -8.29
CA ARG A 390 -26.16 -13.29 -7.09
C ARG A 390 -26.10 -11.76 -7.12
N LYS A 391 -25.74 -11.15 -8.24
CA LYS A 391 -25.76 -9.67 -8.40
C LYS A 391 -27.13 -9.07 -8.08
N LYS A 392 -28.20 -9.70 -8.56
CA LYS A 392 -29.58 -9.31 -8.24
C LYS A 392 -29.91 -9.53 -6.76
N LYS A 393 -29.56 -10.69 -6.20
CA LYS A 393 -29.90 -11.07 -4.82
C LYS A 393 -29.23 -10.16 -3.78
N TYR A 394 -27.96 -9.81 -3.97
CA TYR A 394 -27.18 -9.02 -3.00
C TYR A 394 -26.93 -7.57 -3.46
N ASN A 395 -27.69 -7.10 -4.46
CA ASN A 395 -27.64 -5.73 -5.00
C ASN A 395 -26.22 -5.18 -5.24
N TYR A 396 -25.44 -5.89 -6.07
CA TYR A 396 -24.09 -5.44 -6.47
C TYR A 396 -23.84 -5.62 -7.96
N GLU A 397 -22.79 -4.97 -8.46
CA GLU A 397 -22.22 -5.19 -9.79
C GLU A 397 -20.74 -5.53 -9.71
N VAL A 398 -20.25 -6.21 -10.75
CA VAL A 398 -18.82 -6.47 -10.95
C VAL A 398 -18.36 -5.66 -12.15
N GLN A 399 -17.28 -4.91 -11.97
CA GLN A 399 -16.62 -4.15 -13.02
C GLN A 399 -15.18 -4.60 -13.10
N ILE A 400 -14.72 -4.99 -14.30
CA ILE A 400 -13.32 -5.27 -14.57
C ILE A 400 -12.80 -4.14 -15.45
N LEU A 401 -11.79 -3.42 -14.98
CA LEU A 401 -11.21 -2.31 -15.72
C LEU A 401 -10.38 -2.83 -16.89
N SER A 402 -10.62 -2.31 -18.09
CA SER A 402 -9.82 -2.62 -19.28
C SER A 402 -8.52 -1.82 -19.35
N GLU A 403 -8.48 -0.63 -18.73
CA GLU A 403 -7.35 0.32 -18.77
C GLU A 403 -7.10 1.03 -17.42
N GLY A 404 -7.62 0.49 -16.31
CA GLY A 404 -7.27 0.94 -14.95
C GLY A 404 -7.89 2.26 -14.46
N GLN A 405 -8.67 3.00 -15.24
CA GLN A 405 -9.18 4.31 -14.81
C GLN A 405 -10.59 4.27 -14.20
N ILE A 406 -10.80 5.01 -13.10
CA ILE A 406 -12.10 5.27 -12.46
C ILE A 406 -12.21 6.75 -12.10
N SER A 407 -13.26 7.43 -12.54
CA SER A 407 -13.59 8.80 -12.09
C SER A 407 -14.75 8.76 -11.09
N ILE A 408 -14.60 9.44 -9.95
CA ILE A 408 -15.57 9.49 -8.83
C ILE A 408 -16.07 10.91 -8.61
#